data_AF-A0A7T8KDP1-F1
#
_entry.id   AF-A0A7T8KDP1-F1
#
_cell.length_a   1.000
_cell.length_b   1.000
_cell.length_c   1.000
_cell.angle_alpha   90.00
_cell.angle_beta   90.00
_cell.angle_gamma   90.00
#
_symmetry.space_group_name_H-M   'P 1'
#
loop_
_entity.id
_entity.type
_entity.pdbx_description
1 polymer ?
#
loop_
_entity_poly.entity_id
_entity_poly.type
_entity_poly.pdbx_seq_one_letter_code
_entity_poly.pdbx_strand_id
1 'polypeptide(L)'
;MTHSAPGSPNLSILSFKGGFHGRTVGLLSVSNSRALHGIDIPTLKWPKADFPRYKYPLGENQDINRAEDLRCLEILEDTIREQILKRMPQWLV
;
A
#
# COMPACT_ATOMS: atom_id res chain seq x y z
N MET A 1 5.45 -24.04 18.02
CA MET A 1 5.98 -23.40 16.79
C MET A 1 6.37 -21.98 17.14
N THR A 2 7.49 -21.46 16.60
CA THR A 2 8.05 -20.15 17.00
C THR A 2 7.80 -19.03 15.97
N HIS A 3 7.24 -19.32 14.80
CA HIS A 3 6.89 -18.33 13.76
C HIS A 3 8.01 -17.33 13.43
N SER A 4 9.23 -17.84 13.29
CA SER A 4 10.45 -17.06 13.09
C SER A 4 11.00 -17.21 11.68
N ALA A 5 11.83 -16.26 11.26
CA ALA A 5 12.58 -16.36 10.02
C ALA A 5 13.54 -17.57 10.07
N PRO A 6 13.82 -18.24 8.93
CA PRO A 6 13.38 -17.90 7.58
C PRO A 6 11.97 -18.44 7.22
N GLY A 7 11.39 -19.32 8.04
CA GLY A 7 10.09 -19.95 7.76
C GLY A 7 8.89 -18.98 7.77
N SER A 8 9.00 -17.89 8.54
CA SER A 8 8.07 -16.77 8.53
C SER A 8 8.82 -15.49 8.15
N PRO A 9 8.99 -15.21 6.84
CA PRO A 9 9.73 -14.04 6.39
C PRO A 9 8.98 -12.74 6.71
N ASN A 10 9.72 -11.66 6.91
CA ASN A 10 9.15 -10.33 7.13
C ASN A 10 8.67 -9.73 5.81
N LEU A 11 7.58 -10.27 5.25
CA LEU A 11 6.94 -9.80 4.02
C LEU A 11 5.88 -8.71 4.29
N SER A 12 5.43 -8.08 3.22
CA SER A 12 4.37 -7.05 3.26
C SER A 12 3.51 -7.15 2.02
N ILE A 13 2.25 -6.77 2.20
CA ILE A 13 1.32 -6.57 1.09
C ILE A 13 1.16 -5.07 0.90
N LEU A 14 1.43 -4.58 -0.30
CA LEU A 14 1.11 -3.21 -0.67
C LEU A 14 -0.37 -3.12 -1.04
N SER A 15 -1.06 -2.10 -0.53
CA SER A 15 -2.44 -1.79 -0.92
C SER A 15 -2.61 -0.33 -1.32
N PHE A 16 -3.85 0.07 -1.63
CA PHE A 16 -4.17 1.44 -2.03
C PHE A 16 -5.04 2.14 -0.98
N LYS A 17 -4.80 3.45 -0.81
CA LYS A 17 -5.65 4.33 0.01
C LYS A 17 -7.09 4.31 -0.53
N GLY A 18 -8.07 4.33 0.37
CA GLY A 18 -9.49 4.18 0.02
C GLY A 18 -9.96 2.73 -0.17
N GLY A 19 -9.07 1.75 -0.30
CA GLY A 19 -9.42 0.33 -0.45
C GLY A 19 -10.06 -0.29 0.79
N PHE A 20 -10.87 -1.33 0.60
CA PHE A 20 -11.45 -2.12 1.69
C PHE A 20 -11.35 -3.62 1.36
N HIS A 21 -10.59 -4.35 2.18
CA HIS A 21 -10.30 -5.77 1.96
C HIS A 21 -10.79 -6.66 3.10
N GLY A 22 -11.46 -6.11 4.12
CA GLY A 22 -11.99 -6.85 5.26
C GLY A 22 -11.50 -6.28 6.60
N ARG A 23 -11.83 -6.99 7.70
CA ARG A 23 -11.62 -6.48 9.07
C ARG A 23 -10.81 -7.40 9.99
N THR A 24 -10.40 -8.59 9.55
CA THR A 24 -9.40 -9.38 10.30
C THR A 24 -8.05 -8.66 10.26
N VAL A 25 -7.17 -8.84 11.25
CA VAL A 25 -5.93 -8.04 11.39
C VAL A 25 -5.11 -7.95 10.10
N GLY A 26 -4.92 -9.05 9.38
CA GLY A 26 -4.22 -9.05 8.08
C GLY A 26 -4.93 -8.21 7.01
N LEU A 27 -6.24 -8.37 6.86
CA LEU A 27 -7.06 -7.64 5.88
C LEU A 27 -7.26 -6.17 6.25
N LEU A 28 -7.34 -5.87 7.55
CA LEU A 28 -7.41 -4.52 8.07
C LEU A 28 -6.10 -3.77 7.85
N SER A 29 -4.96 -4.47 7.93
CA SER A 29 -3.65 -3.90 7.64
C SER A 29 -3.51 -3.40 6.20
N VAL A 30 -4.31 -3.92 5.28
CA VAL A 30 -4.38 -3.47 3.88
C VAL A 30 -5.64 -2.64 3.57
N SER A 31 -6.55 -2.44 4.52
CA SER A 31 -7.75 -1.62 4.35
C SER A 31 -7.53 -0.17 4.78
N ASN A 32 -8.09 0.79 4.02
CA ASN A 32 -7.98 2.22 4.30
C ASN A 32 -9.22 3.00 3.81
N SER A 33 -10.41 2.44 3.98
CA SER A 33 -11.64 3.06 3.49
C SER A 33 -12.22 4.11 4.43
N ARG A 34 -12.16 3.91 5.76
CA ARG A 34 -12.64 4.86 6.80
C ARG A 34 -11.83 4.69 8.08
N ALA A 35 -11.57 5.80 8.77
CA ALA A 35 -10.82 5.78 10.04
C ALA A 35 -11.48 4.90 11.11
N LEU A 36 -12.81 4.95 11.23
CA LEU A 36 -13.59 4.18 12.19
C LEU A 36 -13.41 2.65 12.03
N HIS A 37 -12.99 2.16 10.87
CA HIS A 37 -12.77 0.73 10.67
C HIS A 37 -11.52 0.20 11.38
N GLY A 38 -10.52 1.05 11.64
CA GLY A 38 -9.22 0.64 12.17
C GLY A 38 -8.82 1.29 13.49
N ILE A 39 -9.62 2.23 14.00
CA ILE A 39 -9.38 2.82 15.32
C ILE A 39 -9.34 1.70 16.38
N ASP A 40 -8.42 1.80 17.32
CA ASP A 40 -8.23 0.86 18.44
C ASP A 40 -7.82 -0.58 18.07
N ILE A 41 -7.50 -0.87 16.79
CA ILE A 41 -7.07 -2.20 16.34
C ILE A 41 -5.61 -2.15 15.85
N PRO A 42 -4.69 -2.99 16.39
CA PRO A 42 -3.34 -3.06 15.90
C PRO A 42 -3.31 -3.59 14.46
N THR A 43 -2.45 -3.00 13.63
CA THR A 43 -2.26 -3.40 12.23
C THR A 43 -0.77 -3.55 11.90
N LEU A 44 -0.49 -4.31 10.85
CA LEU A 44 0.84 -4.46 10.28
C LEU A 44 1.19 -3.16 9.54
N LYS A 45 2.44 -2.68 9.72
CA LYS A 45 2.96 -1.46 9.09
C LYS A 45 3.30 -1.66 7.61
N TRP A 46 2.36 -2.21 6.85
CA TRP A 46 2.49 -2.45 5.42
C TRP A 46 2.14 -1.21 4.60
N PRO A 47 2.83 -0.98 3.47
CA PRO A 47 2.71 0.24 2.69
C PRO A 47 1.34 0.38 2.02
N LYS A 48 0.92 1.64 1.84
CA LYS A 48 -0.33 1.99 1.15
C LYS A 48 -0.06 3.12 0.16
N ALA A 49 -0.16 2.83 -1.14
CA ALA A 49 0.02 3.79 -2.22
C ALA A 49 -1.27 4.59 -2.50
N ASP A 50 -1.15 5.66 -3.27
CA ASP A 50 -2.32 6.44 -3.71
C ASP A 50 -3.10 5.70 -4.79
N PHE A 51 -4.43 5.75 -4.72
CA PHE A 51 -5.30 5.31 -5.81
C PHE A 51 -5.69 6.51 -6.69
N PRO A 52 -5.70 6.40 -8.03
CA PRO A 52 -6.02 7.50 -8.91
C PRO A 52 -7.40 8.11 -8.62
N ARG A 53 -7.47 9.44 -8.49
CA ARG A 53 -8.72 10.17 -8.32
C ARG A 53 -9.09 10.94 -9.58
N TYR A 54 -9.95 10.34 -10.39
CA TYR A 54 -10.35 10.93 -11.65
C TYR A 54 -11.25 12.15 -11.50
N LYS A 55 -11.04 13.11 -12.39
CA LYS A 55 -11.97 14.20 -12.66
C LYS A 55 -12.97 13.80 -13.74
N TYR A 56 -14.18 14.31 -13.56
CA TYR A 56 -15.33 14.06 -14.43
C TYR A 56 -15.84 15.40 -14.98
N PRO A 57 -16.40 15.44 -16.21
CA PRO A 57 -16.62 14.30 -17.12
C PRO A 57 -15.32 13.71 -17.69
N LEU A 58 -15.27 12.39 -17.89
CA LEU A 58 -14.02 11.69 -18.26
C LEU A 58 -13.44 12.17 -19.59
N GLY A 59 -14.29 12.46 -20.58
CA GLY A 59 -13.87 12.90 -21.90
C GLY A 59 -13.13 14.24 -21.90
N GLU A 60 -13.47 15.14 -20.97
CA GLU A 60 -12.87 16.48 -20.86
C GLU A 60 -11.59 16.49 -20.01
N ASN A 61 -11.34 15.42 -19.24
CA ASN A 61 -10.27 15.38 -18.25
C ASN A 61 -9.22 14.29 -18.55
N GLN A 62 -9.15 13.81 -19.79
CA GLN A 62 -8.27 12.68 -20.16
C GLN A 62 -6.80 12.92 -19.78
N ASP A 63 -6.25 14.10 -20.08
CA ASP A 63 -4.85 14.41 -19.80
C ASP A 63 -4.57 14.50 -18.30
N ILE A 64 -5.48 15.12 -17.54
CA ILE A 64 -5.35 15.24 -16.08
C ILE A 64 -5.46 13.86 -15.41
N ASN A 65 -6.39 13.02 -15.86
CA ASN A 65 -6.58 11.68 -15.33
C ASN A 65 -5.39 10.77 -15.68
N ARG A 66 -4.84 10.88 -16.90
CA ARG A 66 -3.60 10.19 -17.30
C ARG A 66 -2.41 10.64 -16.45
N ALA A 67 -2.26 11.93 -16.21
CA ALA A 67 -1.20 12.44 -15.34
C ALA A 67 -1.34 11.91 -13.89
N GLU A 68 -2.57 11.81 -13.38
CA GLU A 68 -2.84 11.22 -12.07
C GLU A 68 -2.50 9.72 -12.02
N ASP A 69 -2.81 8.96 -13.07
CA ASP A 69 -2.40 7.56 -13.17
C ASP A 69 -0.88 7.42 -13.11
N LEU A 70 -0.15 8.21 -13.91
CA LEU A 70 1.32 8.19 -13.94
C LEU A 70 1.91 8.54 -12.58
N ARG A 71 1.39 9.56 -11.90
CA ARG A 71 1.81 9.93 -10.54
C ARG A 71 1.59 8.79 -9.54
N CYS A 72 0.44 8.12 -9.59
CA CYS A 72 0.16 6.99 -8.72
C CYS A 72 1.10 5.80 -8.99
N LEU A 73 1.42 5.52 -10.26
CA LEU A 73 2.36 4.47 -10.65
C LEU A 73 3.79 4.76 -10.21
N GLU A 74 4.26 6.00 -10.34
CA GLU A 74 5.59 6.42 -9.88
C GLU A 74 5.75 6.23 -8.36
N ILE A 75 4.77 6.72 -7.58
CA ILE A 75 4.75 6.53 -6.12
C ILE A 75 4.69 5.05 -5.74
N LEU A 76 3.93 4.25 -6.47
CA LEU A 76 3.86 2.80 -6.26
C LEU A 76 5.23 2.15 -6.45
N GLU A 77 5.92 2.48 -7.54
CA GLU A 77 7.25 1.95 -7.84
C GLU A 77 8.28 2.35 -6.78
N ASP A 78 8.32 3.61 -6.39
CA ASP A 78 9.20 4.11 -5.34
C ASP A 78 8.92 3.45 -3.99
N THR A 79 7.64 3.27 -3.66
CA THR A 79 7.23 2.55 -2.45
C THR A 79 7.75 1.11 -2.46
N ILE A 80 7.68 0.41 -3.59
CA ILE A 80 8.21 -0.95 -3.73
C ILE A 80 9.73 -0.95 -3.54
N ARG A 81 10.45 -0.04 -4.21
CA ARG A 81 11.90 0.10 -4.08
C ARG A 81 12.32 0.35 -2.64
N GLU A 82 11.65 1.28 -1.94
CA GLU A 82 11.90 1.54 -0.53
C GLU A 82 11.70 0.30 0.36
N GLN A 83 10.64 -0.48 0.13
CA GLN A 83 10.40 -1.70 0.92
C GLN A 83 11.45 -2.78 0.66
N ILE A 84 11.95 -2.89 -0.58
CA ILE A 84 13.06 -3.77 -0.91
C ILE A 84 14.31 -3.32 -0.15
N LEU A 85 14.68 -2.04 -0.24
CA LEU A 85 15.85 -1.48 0.45
C LEU A 85 15.77 -1.65 1.97
N LYS A 86 14.60 -1.43 2.58
CA LYS A 86 14.38 -1.64 4.04
C LYS A 86 14.59 -3.10 4.48
N ARG A 87 14.57 -4.05 3.56
CA ARG A 87 14.79 -5.48 3.82
C ARG A 87 16.16 -5.96 3.40
N MET A 88 16.90 -5.17 2.62
CA MET A 88 18.25 -5.54 2.27
C MET A 88 19.10 -5.58 3.54
N PRO A 89 19.84 -6.67 3.76
CA PRO A 89 20.85 -6.71 4.81
C PRO A 89 21.81 -5.52 4.69
N GLN A 90 22.19 -4.91 5.81
CA GLN A 90 23.07 -3.73 5.85
C GLN A 90 24.45 -3.94 5.20
N TRP A 91 24.85 -5.18 4.93
CA TRP A 91 26.10 -5.53 4.26
C TRP A 91 25.99 -5.60 2.72
N LEU A 92 24.80 -5.38 2.15
CA LEU A 92 24.54 -5.31 0.70
C LEU A 92 24.37 -3.87 0.17
N VAL A 93 24.50 -2.86 1.04
CA VAL A 93 24.35 -1.42 0.72
C VAL A 93 25.67 -0.70 0.96
#